data_AF-A0A6J8B301-F1
#
_entry.id   AF-A0A6J8B301-F1
#
_cell.length_a   1.000
_cell.length_b   1.000
_cell.length_c   1.000
_cell.angle_alpha   90.00
_cell.angle_beta   90.00
_cell.angle_gamma   90.00
#
_symmetry.space_group_name_H-M   'P 1'
#
loop_
_entity.id
_entity.type
_entity.pdbx_description
1 polymer ?
#
loop_
_entity_poly.entity_id
_entity_poly.type
_entity_poly.pdbx_seq_one_letter_code
_entity_poly.pdbx_strand_id
1 'polypeptide(L)'
;MSRHNIRYYTKISRNSKIILCGDLNGTLLDSRNNKHDKILKSFVSEMGLSTGVNKDERHTFFHHAWSSSSQIDYILVNDKNLISKYNIDEKSSINLSAHTSVTVKTTIEIPANTKPANKNKILKQCQHSDGYGYKQPYKSREYYNSKKLLQLKGPKWKASPEVQILLRSCRDLYKQWQEVGKQKDHPMDTTLRNKKRKLRSKIRMEQAVSRQNLYQQIMDNPNSQLLYRLINRNRSNQQTSTNCLKIDEAYNFVPEEQRKSFAKYYEDLSVPKENIYENGYLNLCKIRQKLYEQAMDKEAEDPEQFTETEVMKAIGKLNTKKSADESGITAEHLQNSKSSVSPVLTSIFNNIIMKRTVPVSFKFGIFTLVLKKQKDPTIMSNYRGITVTPTIGKTFEYAFMEKFNLKSKTLLQFGFTEGLSPIMSSLLISEARYEIKKSTENFFISILDVQSAFDVVQHIILMDKALDQNIHPTYWKILTELYEGISSKVKWMDGLSEPFKIKRGVRQGGILSTHLYKIFVQDLLVELEQNSLGYHLGDIYVGAPTCADDIAFISNNEYELQIMLNVIDRYA
;
A
#
# COMPACT_ATOMS: atom_id res chain seq x y z
N MET A 1 -7.51 30.57 -8.88
CA MET A 1 -7.19 30.35 -7.45
C MET A 1 -6.92 28.86 -7.25
N SER A 2 -5.71 28.38 -7.60
CA SER A 2 -4.48 28.30 -6.80
C SER A 2 -4.43 27.08 -5.86
N ARG A 3 -4.05 25.94 -6.46
CA ARG A 3 -3.53 24.76 -5.76
C ARG A 3 -2.20 25.12 -5.10
N HIS A 4 -2.12 25.02 -3.78
CA HIS A 4 -0.85 25.07 -3.04
C HIS A 4 -0.39 23.65 -2.75
N ASN A 5 0.60 23.21 -3.53
CA ASN A 5 1.65 22.33 -3.02
C ASN A 5 2.50 23.17 -2.06
N ILE A 6 2.81 22.68 -0.86
CA ILE A 6 3.97 23.14 -0.10
C ILE A 6 4.72 21.92 0.42
N ARG A 7 5.92 21.73 -0.12
CA ARG A 7 7.04 21.06 0.55
C ARG A 7 7.69 22.13 1.44
N TYR A 8 7.91 21.84 2.71
CA TYR A 8 8.71 22.68 3.59
C TYR A 8 10.13 22.13 3.64
N TYR A 9 11.10 22.91 3.18
CA TYR A 9 12.41 22.93 3.83
C TYR A 9 12.75 24.39 4.07
N THR A 10 12.71 24.80 5.33
CA THR A 10 13.20 26.10 5.79
C THR A 10 14.72 26.11 5.68
N LYS A 11 15.27 27.23 5.19
CA LYS A 11 16.70 27.49 5.21
C LYS A 11 17.19 27.32 6.65
N ILE A 12 18.16 26.43 6.86
CA ILE A 12 18.73 26.18 8.18
C ILE A 12 19.23 27.51 8.75
N SER A 13 18.81 27.86 9.96
CA SER A 13 19.25 29.10 10.63
C SER A 13 20.78 29.11 10.72
N ARG A 14 21.41 30.27 10.43
CA ARG A 14 22.86 30.46 10.58
C ARG A 14 23.37 30.22 12.01
N ASN A 15 22.47 30.18 13.00
CA ASN A 15 22.79 29.94 14.41
C ASN A 15 22.54 28.51 14.86
N SER A 16 21.98 27.63 14.01
CA SER A 16 21.86 26.20 14.32
C SER A 16 23.26 25.57 14.32
N LYS A 17 23.49 24.47 15.05
CA LYS A 17 24.67 23.61 14.86
C LYS A 17 24.16 22.30 14.27
N ILE A 18 24.17 22.17 12.95
CA ILE A 18 23.68 20.97 12.26
C ILE A 18 24.86 20.28 11.58
N ILE A 19 25.02 18.99 11.87
CA ILE A 19 26.00 18.11 11.25
C ILE A 19 25.21 17.02 10.53
N LEU A 20 25.44 16.86 9.24
CA LEU A 20 24.93 15.76 8.45
C LEU A 20 26.13 14.93 7.96
N CYS A 21 26.19 13.67 8.37
CA CYS A 21 27.19 12.72 7.91
C CYS A 21 26.46 11.63 7.11
N GLY A 22 26.88 11.41 5.86
CA GLY A 22 26.24 10.38 5.03
C GLY A 22 27.09 9.93 3.86
N ASP A 23 26.87 8.68 3.47
CA ASP A 23 27.25 8.12 2.16
C ASP A 23 26.23 8.64 1.14
N LEU A 24 26.59 9.72 0.45
CA LEU A 24 25.66 10.49 -0.40
C LEU A 24 25.74 10.04 -1.87
N ASN A 25 26.59 9.06 -2.19
CA ASN A 25 26.69 8.42 -3.49
C ASN A 25 26.72 9.44 -4.65
N GLY A 26 27.49 10.51 -4.48
CA GLY A 26 27.59 11.62 -5.41
C GLY A 26 28.73 12.56 -5.02
N THR A 27 29.38 13.20 -5.99
CA THR A 27 30.60 13.98 -5.73
C THR A 27 30.33 15.49 -5.69
N LEU A 28 30.84 16.15 -4.64
CA LEU A 28 30.85 17.61 -4.50
C LEU A 28 32.10 18.26 -5.10
N LEU A 29 33.17 17.49 -5.31
CA LEU A 29 34.48 17.95 -5.77
C LEU A 29 34.63 17.95 -7.30
N ASP A 30 33.93 17.06 -8.00
CA ASP A 30 34.16 16.80 -9.42
C ASP A 30 33.29 17.70 -10.32
N SER A 31 33.81 18.12 -11.48
CA SER A 31 33.08 19.00 -12.43
C SER A 31 32.08 18.24 -13.32
N ARG A 32 32.04 16.91 -13.21
CA ARG A 32 31.09 16.06 -13.94
C ARG A 32 29.67 16.23 -13.38
N ASN A 33 28.70 16.10 -14.28
CA ASN A 33 27.37 16.70 -14.12
C ASN A 33 26.27 15.63 -14.12
N ASN A 34 26.47 14.54 -13.38
CA ASN A 34 25.43 13.53 -13.20
C ASN A 34 24.28 14.08 -12.36
N LYS A 35 23.09 13.51 -12.57
CA LYS A 35 21.85 13.99 -11.96
C LYS A 35 21.92 14.03 -10.43
N HIS A 36 22.64 13.08 -9.82
CA HIS A 36 22.83 12.97 -8.38
C HIS A 36 23.73 14.09 -7.84
N ASP A 37 24.87 14.36 -8.48
CA ASP A 37 25.80 15.45 -8.09
C ASP A 37 25.11 16.82 -8.15
N LYS A 38 24.25 17.06 -9.15
CA LYS A 38 23.48 18.31 -9.26
C LYS A 38 22.48 18.48 -8.11
N ILE A 39 21.82 17.40 -7.71
CA ILE A 39 20.87 17.41 -6.58
C ILE A 39 21.63 17.70 -5.29
N LEU A 40 22.77 17.04 -5.09
CA LEU A 40 23.59 17.20 -3.90
C LEU A 40 24.19 18.62 -3.79
N LYS A 41 24.77 19.15 -4.88
CA LYS A 41 25.27 20.54 -4.94
C LYS A 41 24.16 21.58 -4.73
N SER A 42 22.98 21.35 -5.31
CA SER A 42 21.81 22.21 -5.10
C SER A 42 21.38 22.19 -3.64
N PHE A 43 21.33 21.02 -3.02
CA PHE A 43 20.95 20.86 -1.61
C PHE A 43 21.93 21.60 -0.67
N VAL A 44 23.24 21.39 -0.85
CA VAL A 44 24.29 22.06 -0.05
C VAL A 44 24.20 23.59 -0.21
N SER A 45 24.04 24.08 -1.44
CA SER A 45 23.94 25.52 -1.72
C SER A 45 22.64 26.15 -1.20
N GLU A 46 21.50 25.47 -1.35
CA GLU A 46 20.19 25.97 -0.94
C GLU A 46 20.08 26.05 0.59
N MET A 47 20.68 25.07 1.28
CA MET A 47 20.71 24.99 2.74
C MET A 47 21.84 25.83 3.38
N GLY A 48 22.72 26.44 2.59
CA GLY A 48 23.85 27.24 3.09
C GLY A 48 24.87 26.41 3.87
N LEU A 49 25.01 25.14 3.53
CA LEU A 49 25.91 24.20 4.19
C LEU A 49 27.33 24.34 3.62
N SER A 50 28.30 24.02 4.44
CA SER A 50 29.72 23.94 4.15
C SER A 50 30.18 22.50 4.31
N THR A 51 31.17 22.10 3.54
CA THR A 51 31.52 20.69 3.35
C THR A 51 32.91 20.41 3.93
N GLY A 52 33.01 19.47 4.86
CA GLY A 52 34.26 18.80 5.22
C GLY A 52 34.36 17.50 4.41
N VAL A 53 35.49 17.27 3.75
CA VAL A 53 35.77 16.00 3.05
C VAL A 53 36.44 15.08 4.05
N ASN A 54 35.93 13.85 4.19
CA ASN A 54 36.66 12.82 4.92
C ASN A 54 37.85 12.39 4.04
N LYS A 55 39.08 12.70 4.49
CA LYS A 55 40.31 12.43 3.72
C LYS A 55 40.89 11.04 3.97
N ASP A 56 40.32 10.27 4.88
CA ASP A 56 40.83 8.94 5.22
C ASP A 56 40.37 7.92 4.18
N GLU A 57 41.29 7.13 3.61
CA GLU A 57 41.00 6.08 2.61
C GLU A 57 40.35 4.82 3.22
N ARG A 58 40.01 4.85 4.52
CA ARG A 58 39.45 3.72 5.26
C ARG A 58 37.92 3.75 5.26
N HIS A 59 37.31 2.58 5.09
CA HIS A 59 35.87 2.40 5.14
C HIS A 59 35.30 2.76 6.52
N THR A 60 34.20 3.52 6.55
CA THR A 60 33.58 4.02 7.78
C THR A 60 32.59 3.02 8.38
N PHE A 61 32.07 2.10 7.56
CA PHE A 61 31.12 1.05 7.93
C PHE A 61 31.48 -0.27 7.23
N PHE A 62 31.29 -1.40 7.91
CA PHE A 62 31.42 -2.74 7.34
C PHE A 62 30.16 -3.56 7.57
N HIS A 63 29.56 -4.05 6.49
CA HIS A 63 28.32 -4.83 6.51
C HIS A 63 28.66 -6.33 6.46
N HIS A 64 28.67 -6.99 7.63
CA HIS A 64 29.07 -8.39 7.76
C HIS A 64 28.22 -9.37 6.92
N ALA A 65 26.92 -9.12 6.78
CA ALA A 65 26.04 -10.04 6.07
C ALA A 65 26.31 -10.08 4.55
N TRP A 66 26.85 -9.00 3.97
CA TRP A 66 27.02 -8.85 2.51
C TRP A 66 28.50 -8.69 2.12
N SER A 67 29.42 -8.86 3.08
CA SER A 67 30.87 -8.62 2.91
C SER A 67 31.17 -7.30 2.19
N SER A 68 30.39 -6.25 2.46
CA SER A 68 30.48 -4.97 1.75
C SER A 68 30.79 -3.82 2.71
N SER A 69 31.70 -2.96 2.33
CA SER A 69 32.07 -1.76 3.09
C SER A 69 31.43 -0.49 2.49
N SER A 70 31.11 0.49 3.35
CA SER A 70 30.63 1.83 2.95
C SER A 70 31.45 2.91 3.67
N GLN A 71 31.57 4.08 3.04
CA GLN A 71 32.38 5.18 3.53
C GLN A 71 31.53 6.46 3.60
N ILE A 72 31.70 7.25 4.65
CA ILE A 72 31.10 8.59 4.70
C ILE A 72 31.90 9.49 3.75
N ASP A 73 31.25 9.91 2.66
CA ASP A 73 31.87 10.78 1.64
C ASP A 73 32.04 12.23 2.15
N TYR A 74 31.03 12.75 2.86
CA TYR A 74 30.95 14.16 3.25
C TYR A 74 30.37 14.38 4.64
N ILE A 75 30.94 15.37 5.33
CA ILE A 75 30.37 15.98 6.53
C ILE A 75 29.85 17.37 6.11
N LEU A 76 28.54 17.56 6.16
CA LEU A 76 27.90 18.83 5.85
C LEU A 76 27.57 19.56 7.15
N VAL A 77 28.06 20.79 7.28
CA VAL A 77 27.83 21.62 8.46
C VAL A 77 27.33 23.00 8.06
N ASN A 78 26.50 23.61 8.89
CA ASN A 78 25.99 24.96 8.63
C ASN A 78 26.89 26.09 9.20
N ASP A 79 27.96 25.77 9.93
CA ASP A 79 29.00 26.70 10.39
C ASP A 79 30.39 26.22 9.95
N LYS A 80 31.09 27.02 9.15
CA LYS A 80 32.44 26.72 8.62
C LYS A 80 33.49 26.56 9.72
N ASN A 81 33.32 27.22 10.87
CA ASN A 81 34.27 27.14 11.98
C ASN A 81 34.25 25.78 12.69
N LEU A 82 33.25 24.95 12.39
CA LEU A 82 33.16 23.59 12.89
C LEU A 82 34.00 22.62 12.04
N ILE A 83 34.19 22.89 10.74
CA ILE A 83 34.89 21.97 9.81
C ILE A 83 36.33 21.69 10.26
N SER A 84 37.03 22.68 10.79
CA SER A 84 38.42 22.55 11.27
C SER A 84 38.56 21.86 12.63
N LYS A 85 37.45 21.39 13.23
CA LYS A 85 37.41 20.86 14.62
C LYS A 85 36.91 19.42 14.71
N TYR A 86 36.80 18.70 13.59
CA TYR A 86 36.34 17.31 13.57
C TYR A 86 37.47 16.36 13.18
N ASN A 87 37.76 15.41 14.06
CA ASN A 87 38.45 14.15 13.74
C ASN A 87 37.46 13.01 14.03
N ILE A 88 37.29 12.10 13.09
CA ILE A 88 36.59 10.83 13.33
C ILE A 88 37.59 9.92 14.03
N ASP A 89 37.36 9.63 15.32
CA ASP A 89 38.32 8.86 16.13
C ASP A 89 38.27 7.35 15.77
N GLU A 90 39.44 6.71 15.76
CA GLU A 90 39.77 5.45 15.08
C GLU A 90 39.23 4.15 15.71
N LYS A 91 38.42 4.20 16.77
CA LYS A 91 38.13 3.01 17.60
C LYS A 91 36.66 2.69 17.75
N SER A 92 36.02 2.27 16.67
CA SER A 92 35.08 1.13 16.69
C SER A 92 34.58 0.88 15.27
N SER A 93 34.75 -0.35 14.79
CA SER A 93 34.01 -0.84 13.64
C SER A 93 32.51 -0.75 13.96
N ILE A 94 31.81 0.18 13.34
CA ILE A 94 30.37 0.37 13.53
C ILE A 94 29.66 -0.78 12.81
N ASN A 95 29.02 -1.66 13.58
CA ASN A 95 28.30 -2.83 13.09
C ASN A 95 26.82 -2.44 12.89
N LEU A 96 26.33 -2.51 11.64
CA LEU A 96 24.98 -2.06 11.25
C LEU A 96 23.83 -2.95 11.80
N SER A 97 24.14 -4.03 12.52
CA SER A 97 23.14 -5.01 12.96
C SER A 97 22.43 -4.68 14.27
N ALA A 98 22.67 -3.53 14.91
CA ALA A 98 22.24 -3.31 16.30
C ALA A 98 21.41 -2.04 16.59
N HIS A 99 21.08 -1.18 15.62
CA HIS A 99 20.35 0.08 15.86
C HIS A 99 20.89 0.94 17.04
N THR A 100 22.17 0.80 17.41
CA THR A 100 22.78 1.56 18.50
C THR A 100 22.99 3.02 18.12
N SER A 101 22.78 3.93 19.07
CA SER A 101 23.02 5.36 18.92
C SER A 101 24.49 5.65 18.57
N VAL A 102 24.71 6.44 17.51
CA VAL A 102 26.05 6.94 17.18
C VAL A 102 26.40 8.06 18.16
N THR A 103 27.33 7.77 19.09
CA THR A 103 27.83 8.79 20.02
C THR A 103 29.00 9.52 19.37
N VAL A 104 28.76 10.70 18.83
CA VAL A 104 29.83 11.58 18.33
C VAL A 104 30.41 12.33 19.53
N LYS A 105 31.63 11.96 19.96
CA LYS A 105 32.38 12.73 20.95
C LYS A 105 33.05 13.92 20.28
N THR A 106 32.67 15.13 20.66
CA THR A 106 33.29 16.38 20.24
C THR A 106 34.34 16.80 21.27
N THR A 107 35.61 16.81 20.87
CA THR A 107 36.69 17.36 21.70
C THR A 107 36.88 18.84 21.33
N ILE A 108 36.54 19.75 22.23
CA ILE A 108 36.71 21.19 22.00
C ILE A 108 38.03 21.61 22.65
N GLU A 109 39.07 21.80 21.84
CA GLU A 109 40.30 22.45 22.31
C GLU A 109 40.07 23.95 22.45
N ILE A 110 40.17 24.45 23.68
CA ILE A 110 40.09 25.89 23.97
C ILE A 110 41.53 26.41 24.11
N PRO A 111 41.99 27.34 23.25
CA PRO A 111 43.33 27.91 23.36
C PRO A 111 43.56 28.52 24.74
N ALA A 112 44.74 28.30 25.33
CA ALA A 112 45.07 28.75 26.69
C ALA A 112 44.84 30.26 26.93
N ASN A 113 44.97 31.09 25.87
CA ASN A 113 44.80 32.54 25.93
C ASN A 113 43.34 33.02 25.77
N THR A 114 42.34 32.13 25.82
CA THR A 114 40.94 32.52 25.67
C THR A 114 40.43 33.20 26.95
N LYS A 115 40.00 34.46 26.86
CA LYS A 115 39.48 35.24 28.01
C LYS A 115 38.34 34.47 28.74
N PRO A 116 38.28 34.50 30.08
CA PRO A 116 37.32 33.70 30.88
C PRO A 116 35.86 33.88 30.48
N ALA A 117 35.45 35.12 30.13
CA ALA A 117 34.10 35.42 29.67
C ALA A 117 33.72 34.71 28.36
N ASN A 118 34.68 34.53 27.44
CA ASN A 118 34.48 33.80 26.19
C ASN A 118 34.49 32.29 26.42
N LYS A 119 35.29 31.79 27.36
CA LYS A 119 35.30 30.37 27.77
C LYS A 119 33.93 29.94 28.33
N ASN A 120 33.34 30.75 29.21
CA ASN A 120 32.01 30.52 29.77
C ASN A 120 30.88 30.67 28.74
N LYS A 121 31.03 31.57 27.76
CA LYS A 121 30.08 31.71 26.65
C LYS A 121 30.09 30.50 25.72
N ILE A 122 31.28 29.95 25.43
CA ILE A 122 31.47 28.73 24.63
C ILE A 122 30.88 27.51 25.36
N LEU A 123 31.11 27.39 26.67
CA LEU A 123 30.53 26.34 27.52
C LEU A 123 28.99 26.42 27.59
N LYS A 124 28.42 27.62 27.81
CA LYS A 124 26.95 27.81 27.83
C LYS A 124 26.29 27.55 26.47
N GLN A 125 26.96 27.84 25.35
CA GLN A 125 26.47 27.54 23.99
C GLN A 125 26.53 26.04 23.62
N CYS A 126 27.15 25.20 24.47
CA CYS A 126 27.14 23.74 24.30
C CYS A 126 26.06 23.08 25.18
N GLN A 127 25.48 23.78 26.15
CA GLN A 127 24.46 23.27 27.08
C GLN A 127 23.02 23.57 26.64
N HIS A 128 22.79 24.48 25.69
CA HIS A 128 21.46 24.78 25.15
C HIS A 128 21.28 24.19 23.75
N SER A 129 20.83 22.94 23.68
CA SER A 129 20.22 22.38 22.47
C SER A 129 18.90 21.69 22.82
N ASP A 130 18.05 22.41 23.56
CA ASP A 130 16.64 22.09 23.74
C ASP A 130 15.79 23.24 23.18
N GLY A 131 14.81 22.90 22.34
CA GLY A 131 13.55 23.66 22.25
C GLY A 131 13.34 24.71 21.15
N TYR A 132 12.54 24.32 20.14
CA TYR A 132 11.29 24.95 19.66
C TYR A 132 11.16 26.45 19.28
N GLY A 133 10.34 26.71 18.23
CA GLY A 133 9.50 27.93 18.18
C GLY A 133 8.99 28.41 16.81
N TYR A 134 7.69 28.24 16.56
CA TYR A 134 6.87 28.78 15.46
C TYR A 134 6.75 30.33 15.45
N LYS A 135 6.47 30.94 14.28
CA LYS A 135 5.45 32.01 14.06
C LYS A 135 5.37 32.50 12.59
N GLN A 136 4.14 32.60 12.07
CA GLN A 136 3.74 33.39 10.87
C GLN A 136 3.66 34.91 11.22
N PRO A 137 3.59 35.92 10.29
CA PRO A 137 2.81 35.94 9.03
C PRO A 137 3.30 36.78 7.79
N TYR A 138 2.69 36.48 6.63
CA TYR A 138 2.31 37.31 5.46
C TYR A 138 3.30 38.02 4.46
N LYS A 139 2.94 37.84 3.16
CA LYS A 139 2.95 38.72 1.95
C LYS A 139 4.04 38.59 0.85
N SER A 140 3.54 38.05 -0.29
CA SER A 140 3.61 38.53 -1.69
C SER A 140 4.73 38.15 -2.68
N ARG A 141 4.27 37.74 -3.89
CA ARG A 141 4.85 37.78 -5.27
C ARG A 141 6.04 36.85 -5.58
N GLU A 142 6.23 36.25 -6.77
CA GLU A 142 5.51 36.05 -8.03
C GLU A 142 6.27 34.94 -8.82
N TYR A 143 5.56 34.22 -9.69
CA TYR A 143 5.96 33.27 -10.76
C TYR A 143 7.44 32.91 -11.01
N TYR A 144 7.73 31.60 -11.17
CA TYR A 144 8.34 30.99 -12.38
C TYR A 144 8.25 29.45 -12.32
N ASN A 145 7.58 28.82 -13.29
CA ASN A 145 7.44 27.37 -13.40
C ASN A 145 8.15 26.89 -14.66
N SER A 146 9.42 26.46 -14.55
CA SER A 146 10.22 25.95 -15.66
C SER A 146 10.43 24.43 -15.54
N LYS A 147 9.37 23.64 -15.74
CA LYS A 147 9.56 22.24 -16.14
C LYS A 147 9.95 22.19 -17.63
N LYS A 148 11.24 22.37 -17.92
CA LYS A 148 11.82 21.89 -19.18
C LYS A 148 11.90 20.36 -19.11
N LEU A 149 10.79 19.70 -19.47
CA LEU A 149 10.85 18.35 -20.03
C LEU A 149 11.71 18.45 -21.30
N LEU A 150 12.81 17.71 -21.34
CA LEU A 150 13.50 17.39 -22.59
C LEU A 150 12.51 16.59 -23.46
N GLN A 151 11.73 17.30 -24.28
CA GLN A 151 10.93 16.71 -25.35
C GLN A 151 11.87 16.40 -26.52
N LEU A 152 12.20 15.12 -26.69
CA LEU A 152 12.75 14.63 -27.95
C LEU A 152 11.66 14.71 -29.03
N LYS A 153 11.85 15.56 -30.03
CA LYS A 153 10.96 15.70 -31.18
C LYS A 153 11.32 14.63 -32.20
N GLY A 154 10.52 13.57 -32.30
CA GLY A 154 10.41 12.81 -33.55
C GLY A 154 9.85 13.71 -34.68
N PRO A 155 9.82 13.28 -35.95
CA PRO A 155 9.20 14.07 -37.01
C PRO A 155 7.78 14.44 -36.56
N LYS A 156 7.57 15.75 -36.37
CA LYS A 156 6.28 16.28 -35.97
C LYS A 156 5.30 15.87 -37.06
N TRP A 157 4.30 15.06 -36.71
CA TRP A 157 3.12 14.91 -37.57
C TRP A 157 2.63 16.32 -37.90
N LYS A 158 2.80 16.73 -39.15
CA LYS A 158 2.32 18.01 -39.65
C LYS A 158 0.90 17.76 -40.16
N ALA A 159 -0.07 18.34 -39.46
CA ALA A 159 -1.46 18.30 -39.89
C ALA A 159 -1.57 18.85 -41.32
N SER A 160 -2.37 18.21 -42.17
CA SER A 160 -2.62 18.69 -43.52
C SER A 160 -3.21 20.11 -43.52
N PRO A 161 -3.10 20.85 -44.64
CA PRO A 161 -3.78 22.13 -44.81
C PRO A 161 -5.28 22.03 -44.48
N GLU A 162 -5.95 20.94 -44.86
CA GLU A 162 -7.36 20.70 -44.57
C GLU A 162 -7.65 20.60 -43.06
N VAL A 163 -6.86 19.84 -42.31
CA VAL A 163 -7.01 19.72 -40.85
C VAL A 163 -6.74 21.06 -40.18
N GLN A 164 -5.76 21.84 -40.66
CA GLN A 164 -5.47 23.17 -40.13
C GLN A 164 -6.62 24.14 -40.37
N ILE A 165 -7.24 24.10 -41.56
CA ILE A 165 -8.43 24.90 -41.90
C ILE A 165 -9.60 24.53 -40.99
N LEU A 166 -9.88 23.23 -40.80
CA LEU A 166 -10.94 22.77 -39.90
C LEU A 166 -10.70 23.19 -38.45
N LEU A 167 -9.44 23.17 -38.00
CA LEU A 167 -9.04 23.55 -36.66
C LEU A 167 -9.19 25.06 -36.42
N ARG A 168 -8.85 25.89 -37.42
CA ARG A 168 -9.15 27.34 -37.42
C ARG A 168 -10.65 27.59 -37.37
N SER A 169 -11.42 26.95 -38.25
CA SER A 169 -12.89 27.09 -38.29
C SER A 169 -13.57 26.71 -36.97
N CYS A 170 -13.07 25.67 -36.26
CA CYS A 170 -13.57 25.32 -34.93
C CYS A 170 -13.23 26.37 -33.86
N ARG A 171 -12.07 27.02 -33.95
CA ARG A 171 -11.66 28.08 -33.01
C ARG A 171 -12.48 29.34 -33.23
N ASP A 172 -12.72 29.72 -34.48
CA ASP A 172 -13.47 30.93 -34.83
C ASP A 172 -14.94 30.79 -34.39
N LEU A 173 -15.56 29.64 -34.65
CA LEU A 173 -16.92 29.35 -34.15
C LEU A 173 -17.00 29.28 -32.63
N TYR A 174 -15.95 28.79 -31.96
CA TYR A 174 -15.92 28.79 -30.50
C TYR A 174 -15.84 30.22 -29.95
N LYS A 175 -15.04 31.10 -30.55
CA LYS A 175 -14.97 32.52 -30.17
C LYS A 175 -16.32 33.21 -30.35
N GLN A 176 -16.98 33.01 -31.49
CA GLN A 176 -18.31 33.56 -31.74
C GLN A 176 -19.34 33.05 -30.71
N TRP A 177 -19.32 31.76 -30.37
CA TRP A 177 -20.19 31.23 -29.31
C TRP A 177 -19.84 31.75 -27.90
N GLN A 178 -18.58 32.10 -27.64
CA GLN A 178 -18.18 32.77 -26.41
C GLN A 178 -18.74 34.19 -26.30
N GLU A 179 -18.79 34.94 -27.41
CA GLU A 179 -19.34 36.30 -27.46
C GLU A 179 -20.84 36.33 -27.18
N VAL A 180 -21.57 35.28 -27.59
CA VAL A 180 -23.03 35.12 -27.33
C VAL A 180 -23.31 34.48 -25.95
N GLY A 181 -22.34 34.48 -25.03
CA GLY A 181 -22.55 34.06 -23.64
C GLY A 181 -22.70 32.55 -23.41
N LYS A 182 -22.33 31.70 -24.40
CA LYS A 182 -22.35 30.22 -24.29
C LYS A 182 -23.71 29.63 -23.89
N GLN A 183 -24.79 30.16 -24.44
CA GLN A 183 -26.13 29.62 -24.20
C GLN A 183 -26.21 28.13 -24.58
N LYS A 184 -26.88 27.34 -23.72
CA LYS A 184 -27.18 25.91 -23.96
C LYS A 184 -28.13 25.79 -25.15
N ASP A 185 -27.96 24.76 -25.97
CA ASP A 185 -28.79 24.43 -27.15
C ASP A 185 -28.84 25.50 -28.26
N HIS A 186 -27.86 26.42 -28.26
CA HIS A 186 -27.70 27.39 -29.34
C HIS A 186 -27.31 26.69 -30.66
N PRO A 187 -27.81 27.12 -31.84
CA PRO A 187 -27.48 26.52 -33.14
C PRO A 187 -25.96 26.42 -33.42
N MET A 188 -25.18 27.35 -32.85
CA MET A 188 -23.72 27.35 -32.94
C MET A 188 -23.04 26.25 -32.11
N ASP A 189 -23.62 25.79 -30.99
CA ASP A 189 -23.09 24.64 -30.23
C ASP A 189 -23.26 23.34 -31.04
N THR A 190 -24.44 23.13 -31.61
CA THR A 190 -24.72 21.99 -32.50
C THR A 190 -23.77 21.98 -33.71
N THR A 191 -23.58 23.15 -34.33
CA THR A 191 -22.66 23.32 -35.46
C THR A 191 -21.20 23.08 -35.07
N LEU A 192 -20.77 23.57 -33.90
CA LEU A 192 -19.42 23.36 -33.36
C LEU A 192 -19.16 21.88 -33.02
N ARG A 193 -20.13 21.18 -32.43
CA ARG A 193 -20.04 19.74 -32.15
C ARG A 193 -19.86 18.93 -33.44
N ASN A 194 -20.64 19.24 -34.48
CA ASN A 194 -20.53 18.60 -35.79
C ASN A 194 -19.16 18.86 -36.46
N LYS A 195 -18.66 20.11 -36.43
CA LYS A 195 -17.32 20.41 -36.96
C LYS A 195 -16.19 19.77 -36.14
N LYS A 196 -16.30 19.72 -34.81
CA LYS A 196 -15.35 18.99 -33.94
C LYS A 196 -15.35 17.49 -34.24
N ARG A 197 -16.51 16.88 -34.54
CA ARG A 197 -16.62 15.47 -34.94
C ARG A 197 -15.91 15.23 -36.28
N LYS A 198 -16.14 16.09 -37.28
CA LYS A 198 -15.44 16.04 -38.58
C LYS A 198 -13.92 16.20 -38.42
N LEU A 199 -13.47 17.17 -37.62
CA LEU A 199 -12.05 17.39 -37.31
C LEU A 199 -11.41 16.14 -36.66
N ARG A 200 -12.06 15.57 -35.63
CA ARG A 200 -11.57 14.34 -34.97
C ARG A 200 -11.48 13.16 -35.94
N SER A 201 -12.47 13.00 -36.81
CA SER A 201 -12.48 11.94 -37.82
C SER A 201 -11.29 12.08 -38.78
N LYS A 202 -11.08 13.28 -39.32
CA LYS A 202 -9.98 13.56 -40.28
C LYS A 202 -8.59 13.40 -39.64
N ILE A 203 -8.41 13.87 -38.40
CA ILE A 203 -7.16 13.66 -37.65
C ILE A 203 -6.86 12.16 -37.48
N ARG A 204 -7.87 11.35 -37.15
CA ARG A 204 -7.68 9.89 -37.01
C ARG A 204 -7.29 9.25 -38.33
N MET A 205 -7.94 9.63 -39.44
CA MET A 205 -7.61 9.11 -40.78
C MET A 205 -6.18 9.47 -41.19
N GLU A 206 -5.77 10.74 -41.07
CA GLU A 206 -4.41 11.15 -41.42
C GLU A 206 -3.34 10.50 -40.55
N GLN A 207 -3.62 10.32 -39.26
CA GLN A 207 -2.73 9.59 -38.37
C GLN A 207 -2.67 8.09 -38.70
N ALA A 208 -3.77 7.49 -39.17
CA ALA A 208 -3.79 6.11 -39.63
C ALA A 208 -2.94 5.92 -40.89
N VAL A 209 -3.11 6.79 -41.90
CA VAL A 209 -2.29 6.80 -43.12
C VAL A 209 -0.82 7.04 -42.79
N SER A 210 -0.51 8.01 -41.93
CA SER A 210 0.86 8.27 -41.49
C SER A 210 1.48 7.08 -40.74
N ARG A 211 0.70 6.31 -39.98
CA ARG A 211 1.16 5.08 -39.33
C ARG A 211 1.38 3.96 -40.36
N GLN A 212 0.49 3.80 -41.32
CA GLN A 212 0.62 2.80 -42.38
C GLN A 212 1.87 3.06 -43.24
N ASN A 213 2.12 4.30 -43.63
CA ASN A 213 3.33 4.69 -44.34
C ASN A 213 4.61 4.45 -43.51
N LEU A 214 4.54 4.68 -42.19
CA LEU A 214 5.64 4.38 -41.28
C LEU A 214 5.91 2.87 -41.19
N TYR A 215 4.86 2.03 -41.16
CA TYR A 215 5.02 0.58 -41.19
C TYR A 215 5.59 0.09 -42.52
N GLN A 216 5.15 0.65 -43.64
CA GLN A 216 5.69 0.31 -44.95
C GLN A 216 7.19 0.67 -45.04
N GLN A 217 7.57 1.86 -44.60
CA GLN A 217 8.98 2.28 -44.52
C GLN A 217 9.85 1.38 -43.63
N ILE A 218 9.27 0.79 -42.58
CA ILE A 218 9.95 -0.16 -41.70
C ILE A 218 10.06 -1.54 -42.37
N MET A 219 9.00 -1.99 -43.06
CA MET A 219 8.99 -3.27 -43.79
C MET A 219 9.99 -3.27 -44.95
N ASP A 220 10.09 -2.14 -45.67
CA ASP A 220 11.00 -1.98 -46.81
C ASP A 220 12.48 -1.84 -46.35
N ASN A 221 12.73 -1.55 -45.06
CA ASN A 221 14.08 -1.47 -44.51
C ASN A 221 14.12 -1.93 -43.02
N PRO A 222 14.14 -3.26 -42.78
CA PRO A 222 13.94 -3.85 -41.46
C PRO A 222 15.09 -3.57 -40.46
N ASN A 223 16.27 -3.14 -40.91
CA ASN A 223 17.39 -2.71 -40.05
C ASN A 223 17.38 -1.21 -39.69
N SER A 224 16.29 -0.50 -39.97
CA SER A 224 16.22 0.96 -39.75
C SER A 224 16.11 1.34 -38.27
N GLN A 225 16.77 2.43 -37.87
CA GLN A 225 16.58 3.09 -36.56
C GLN A 225 15.10 3.40 -36.24
N LEU A 226 14.23 3.45 -37.25
CA LEU A 226 12.79 3.66 -37.10
C LEU A 226 12.08 2.46 -36.45
N LEU A 227 12.47 1.23 -36.77
CA LEU A 227 11.96 0.01 -36.12
C LEU A 227 12.27 0.03 -34.62
N TYR A 228 13.55 0.23 -34.26
CA TYR A 228 13.98 0.32 -32.87
C TYR A 228 13.33 1.49 -32.12
N ARG A 229 13.12 2.64 -32.78
CA ARG A 229 12.39 3.77 -32.20
C ARG A 229 10.90 3.45 -31.99
N LEU A 230 10.27 2.68 -32.87
CA LEU A 230 8.87 2.26 -32.72
C LEU A 230 8.73 1.25 -31.59
N ILE A 231 9.63 0.26 -31.52
CA ILE A 231 9.74 -0.71 -30.41
C ILE A 231 9.94 0.05 -29.08
N ASN A 232 10.89 0.98 -29.02
CA ASN A 232 11.16 1.74 -27.79
C ASN A 232 10.05 2.74 -27.42
N ARG A 233 9.23 3.17 -28.38
CA ARG A 233 8.06 4.03 -28.13
C ARG A 233 6.85 3.23 -27.64
N ASN A 234 6.70 1.98 -28.08
CA ASN A 234 5.67 1.05 -27.62
C ASN A 234 6.07 0.30 -26.34
N ARG A 235 7.37 0.26 -26.02
CA ARG A 235 7.87 0.03 -24.66
C ARG A 235 7.47 1.20 -23.78
N SER A 236 6.21 1.21 -23.36
CA SER A 236 5.79 2.01 -22.22
C SER A 236 6.56 1.56 -20.98
N ASN A 237 6.70 2.42 -19.97
CA ASN A 237 7.15 2.05 -18.61
C ASN A 237 6.18 1.06 -17.90
N GLN A 238 5.31 0.35 -18.62
CA GLN A 238 4.77 -0.90 -18.11
C GLN A 238 5.93 -1.87 -18.08
N GLN A 239 6.25 -2.39 -16.89
CA GLN A 239 6.97 -3.66 -16.79
C GLN A 239 6.29 -4.60 -17.78
N THR A 240 6.97 -4.92 -18.88
CA THR A 240 6.62 -6.09 -19.68
C THR A 240 6.45 -7.20 -18.67
N SER A 241 5.28 -7.85 -18.64
CA SER A 241 5.14 -9.11 -17.92
C SER A 241 6.34 -9.93 -18.33
N THR A 242 7.27 -10.15 -17.42
CA THR A 242 8.31 -11.10 -17.70
C THR A 242 7.55 -12.40 -17.87
N ASN A 243 7.53 -12.93 -19.08
CA ASN A 243 7.04 -14.28 -19.31
C ASN A 243 7.97 -15.30 -18.64
N CYS A 244 8.92 -14.86 -17.82
CA CYS A 244 9.74 -15.68 -16.96
C CYS A 244 9.37 -15.55 -15.48
N LEU A 245 9.40 -16.69 -14.82
CA LEU A 245 9.25 -16.86 -13.39
C LEU A 245 10.48 -17.63 -12.88
N LYS A 246 11.04 -17.24 -11.76
CA LYS A 246 12.13 -17.95 -11.11
C LYS A 246 11.54 -19.12 -10.30
N ILE A 247 11.82 -20.35 -10.73
CA ILE A 247 11.41 -21.60 -10.08
C ILE A 247 12.69 -22.36 -9.76
N ASP A 248 12.90 -22.74 -8.49
CA ASP A 248 14.08 -23.48 -8.03
C ASP A 248 15.41 -22.90 -8.56
N GLU A 249 15.55 -21.58 -8.41
CA GLU A 249 16.70 -20.78 -8.86
C GLU A 249 16.90 -20.65 -10.38
N ALA A 250 16.14 -21.38 -11.19
CA ALA A 250 16.15 -21.30 -12.65
C ALA A 250 15.05 -20.38 -13.19
N TYR A 251 15.31 -19.72 -14.33
CA TYR A 251 14.29 -18.95 -15.04
C TYR A 251 13.46 -19.86 -15.94
N ASN A 252 12.18 -19.95 -15.63
CA ASN A 252 11.21 -20.74 -16.36
C ASN A 252 10.32 -19.85 -17.23
N PHE A 253 10.13 -20.22 -18.50
CA PHE A 253 9.33 -19.47 -19.48
C PHE A 253 8.06 -20.20 -19.93
N VAL A 254 7.78 -21.39 -19.39
CA VAL A 254 6.68 -22.26 -19.80
C VAL A 254 5.44 -21.92 -18.97
N PRO A 255 4.37 -21.36 -19.57
CA PRO A 255 3.21 -20.88 -18.80
C PRO A 255 2.50 -21.96 -17.98
N GLU A 256 2.53 -23.21 -18.43
CA GLU A 256 1.93 -24.35 -17.71
C GLU A 256 2.70 -24.69 -16.43
N GLU A 257 4.02 -24.72 -16.49
CA GLU A 257 4.88 -24.97 -15.33
C GLU A 257 4.82 -23.80 -14.34
N GLN A 258 4.72 -22.57 -14.85
CA GLN A 258 4.48 -21.38 -14.03
C GLN A 258 3.14 -21.48 -13.27
N ARG A 259 2.06 -21.90 -13.95
CA ARG A 259 0.75 -22.13 -13.31
C ARG A 259 0.82 -23.18 -12.20
N LYS A 260 1.46 -24.32 -12.49
CA LYS A 260 1.66 -25.40 -11.52
C LYS A 260 2.48 -24.92 -10.31
N SER A 261 3.52 -24.13 -10.55
CA SER A 261 4.39 -23.60 -9.49
C SER A 261 3.68 -22.56 -8.62
N PHE A 262 2.88 -21.68 -9.21
CA PHE A 262 2.03 -20.78 -8.43
C PHE A 262 0.99 -21.52 -7.60
N ALA A 263 0.32 -22.52 -8.18
CA ALA A 263 -0.66 -23.33 -7.45
C ALA A 263 -0.01 -24.02 -6.25
N LYS A 264 1.14 -24.66 -6.46
CA LYS A 264 1.94 -25.28 -5.40
C LYS A 264 2.38 -24.26 -4.35
N TYR A 265 2.90 -23.10 -4.75
CA TYR A 265 3.32 -22.05 -3.83
C TYR A 265 2.18 -21.59 -2.89
N TYR A 266 0.98 -21.34 -3.41
CA TYR A 266 -0.15 -20.92 -2.58
C TYR A 266 -0.78 -22.07 -1.80
N GLU A 267 -0.73 -23.30 -2.33
CA GLU A 267 -1.12 -24.49 -1.58
C GLU A 267 -0.20 -24.67 -0.36
N ASP A 268 1.12 -24.64 -0.55
CA ASP A 268 2.14 -24.73 0.49
C ASP A 268 2.00 -23.59 1.51
N LEU A 269 1.75 -22.36 1.04
CA LEU A 269 1.46 -21.21 1.91
C LEU A 269 0.21 -21.45 2.76
N SER A 270 -0.78 -22.18 2.25
CA SER A 270 -2.03 -22.49 2.95
C SER A 270 -1.91 -23.64 3.95
N VAL A 271 -0.82 -24.43 3.91
CA VAL A 271 -0.58 -25.50 4.88
C VAL A 271 -0.08 -24.88 6.19
N PRO A 272 -0.70 -25.17 7.35
CA PRO A 272 -0.17 -24.76 8.64
C PRO A 272 1.23 -25.35 8.84
N LYS A 273 2.21 -24.53 9.22
CA LYS A 273 3.53 -25.03 9.63
C LYS A 273 3.39 -25.62 11.02
N GLU A 274 3.96 -26.79 11.29
CA GLU A 274 3.91 -27.39 12.62
C GLU A 274 4.56 -26.47 13.65
N ASN A 275 3.78 -25.97 14.61
CA ASN A 275 4.27 -25.23 15.76
C ASN A 275 3.76 -25.89 17.05
N ILE A 276 4.67 -26.20 17.97
CA ILE A 276 4.39 -27.00 19.17
C ILE A 276 3.42 -26.27 20.12
N TYR A 277 3.47 -24.93 20.16
CA TYR A 277 2.58 -24.09 20.97
C TYR A 277 1.16 -23.98 20.41
N GLU A 278 1.00 -24.02 19.08
CA GLU A 278 -0.31 -23.99 18.43
C GLU A 278 -1.13 -25.24 18.71
N ASN A 279 -0.50 -26.41 18.90
CA ASN A 279 -1.22 -27.68 19.03
C ASN A 279 -2.13 -27.76 20.27
N GLY A 280 -1.72 -27.18 21.40
CA GLY A 280 -2.52 -27.16 22.63
C GLY A 280 -3.78 -26.30 22.49
N TYR A 281 -3.60 -25.03 22.09
CA TYR A 281 -4.70 -24.09 21.87
C TYR A 281 -5.63 -24.55 20.74
N LEU A 282 -5.08 -25.05 19.63
CA LEU A 282 -5.85 -25.60 18.51
C LEU A 282 -6.72 -26.78 18.96
N ASN A 283 -6.21 -27.65 19.83
CA ASN A 283 -6.99 -28.75 20.40
C ASN A 283 -8.11 -28.24 21.30
N LEU A 284 -7.87 -27.20 22.11
CA LEU A 284 -8.92 -26.55 22.90
C LEU A 284 -10.01 -25.96 22.02
N CYS A 285 -9.66 -25.23 20.95
CA CYS A 285 -10.62 -24.72 19.98
C CYS A 285 -11.45 -25.85 19.35
N LYS A 286 -10.82 -26.95 18.94
CA LYS A 286 -11.54 -28.13 18.41
C LYS A 286 -12.51 -28.72 19.42
N ILE A 287 -12.11 -28.84 20.70
CA ILE A 287 -12.97 -29.36 21.76
C ILE A 287 -14.15 -28.42 21.98
N ARG A 288 -13.90 -27.11 22.11
CA ARG A 288 -14.92 -26.09 22.32
C ARG A 288 -15.94 -26.08 21.18
N GLN A 289 -15.50 -26.14 19.94
CA GLN A 289 -16.39 -26.23 18.77
C GLN A 289 -17.25 -27.49 18.78
N LYS A 290 -16.67 -28.65 19.12
CA LYS A 290 -17.45 -29.90 19.27
C LYS A 290 -18.50 -29.81 20.38
N LEU A 291 -18.15 -29.22 21.52
CA LEU A 291 -19.08 -29.01 22.62
C LEU A 291 -20.21 -28.05 22.22
N TYR A 292 -19.87 -27.00 21.47
CA TYR A 292 -20.85 -26.07 20.93
C TYR A 292 -21.81 -26.77 19.97
N GLU A 293 -21.30 -27.55 19.00
CA GLU A 293 -22.14 -28.35 18.09
C GLU A 293 -23.09 -29.30 18.83
N GLN A 294 -22.62 -29.97 19.90
CA GLN A 294 -23.45 -30.86 20.71
C GLN A 294 -24.54 -30.14 21.51
N ALA A 295 -24.29 -28.89 21.92
CA ALA A 295 -25.28 -28.05 22.60
C ALA A 295 -26.35 -27.54 21.61
N MET A 296 -25.94 -27.21 20.37
CA MET A 296 -26.84 -26.72 19.33
C MET A 296 -28.00 -27.66 19.00
N ASP A 297 -27.72 -28.97 18.94
CA ASP A 297 -28.74 -29.97 18.58
C ASP A 297 -29.86 -30.09 19.64
N LYS A 298 -29.72 -29.41 20.79
CA LYS A 298 -30.68 -29.44 21.90
C LYS A 298 -31.55 -28.18 22.04
N GLU A 299 -31.12 -27.04 21.49
CA GLU A 299 -31.72 -25.71 21.78
C GLU A 299 -32.08 -24.87 20.54
N ALA A 300 -32.09 -25.45 19.33
CA ALA A 300 -32.20 -24.66 18.11
C ALA A 300 -33.56 -23.96 17.94
N GLU A 301 -33.62 -22.65 18.20
CA GLU A 301 -34.60 -21.77 17.57
C GLU A 301 -34.40 -21.76 16.03
N ASP A 302 -35.51 -21.60 15.31
CA ASP A 302 -35.46 -21.53 13.85
C ASP A 302 -34.67 -20.28 13.42
N PRO A 303 -33.66 -20.43 12.54
CA PRO A 303 -32.88 -19.30 12.07
C PRO A 303 -33.75 -18.36 11.24
N GLU A 304 -33.49 -17.06 11.36
CA GLU A 304 -34.19 -16.05 10.58
C GLU A 304 -33.95 -16.27 9.07
N GLN A 305 -35.04 -16.40 8.33
CA GLN A 305 -34.97 -16.59 6.88
C GLN A 305 -34.65 -15.27 6.16
N PHE A 306 -34.04 -15.37 4.99
CA PHE A 306 -33.87 -14.25 4.08
C PHE A 306 -35.19 -13.89 3.42
N THR A 307 -35.44 -12.59 3.33
CA THR A 307 -36.52 -12.02 2.52
C THR A 307 -35.99 -11.66 1.12
N GLU A 308 -36.90 -11.62 0.14
CA GLU A 308 -36.54 -11.17 -1.22
C GLU A 308 -35.94 -9.76 -1.22
N THR A 309 -36.41 -8.89 -0.32
CA THR A 309 -35.92 -7.52 -0.21
C THR A 309 -34.47 -7.45 0.25
N GLU A 310 -34.05 -8.33 1.16
CA GLU A 310 -32.66 -8.44 1.61
C GLU A 310 -31.76 -8.95 0.49
N VAL A 311 -32.22 -9.96 -0.25
CA VAL A 311 -31.49 -10.48 -1.41
C VAL A 311 -31.37 -9.42 -2.51
N MET A 312 -32.43 -8.67 -2.79
CA MET A 312 -32.39 -7.54 -3.74
C MET A 312 -31.38 -6.47 -3.31
N LYS A 313 -31.33 -6.14 -2.01
CA LYS A 313 -30.33 -5.20 -1.46
C LYS A 313 -28.92 -5.75 -1.63
N ALA A 314 -28.70 -7.05 -1.35
CA ALA A 314 -27.41 -7.70 -1.52
C ALA A 314 -26.92 -7.68 -2.99
N ILE A 315 -27.81 -7.95 -3.96
CA ILE A 315 -27.51 -7.81 -5.40
C ILE A 315 -27.07 -6.37 -5.73
N GLY A 316 -27.75 -5.37 -5.15
CA GLY A 316 -27.43 -3.96 -5.33
C GLY A 316 -26.04 -3.55 -4.82
N LYS A 317 -25.48 -4.29 -3.85
CA LYS A 317 -24.13 -4.04 -3.30
C LYS A 317 -23.00 -4.58 -4.18
N LEU A 318 -23.31 -5.40 -5.20
CA LEU A 318 -22.29 -5.93 -6.10
C LEU A 318 -21.59 -4.80 -6.88
N ASN A 319 -20.25 -4.88 -6.94
CA ASN A 319 -19.47 -3.90 -7.69
C ASN A 319 -19.54 -4.19 -9.20
N THR A 320 -20.03 -3.22 -9.98
CA THR A 320 -20.05 -3.28 -11.46
C THR A 320 -18.68 -3.01 -12.07
N LYS A 321 -18.53 -3.31 -13.36
CA LYS A 321 -17.30 -3.16 -14.15
C LYS A 321 -16.13 -3.99 -13.62
N LYS A 322 -16.45 -5.13 -13.01
CA LYS A 322 -15.50 -6.14 -12.56
C LYS A 322 -15.49 -7.31 -13.54
N SER A 323 -14.46 -8.14 -13.44
CA SER A 323 -14.36 -9.37 -14.23
C SER A 323 -15.53 -10.31 -13.92
N ALA A 324 -15.98 -11.04 -14.94
CA ALA A 324 -16.90 -12.14 -14.74
C ALA A 324 -16.28 -13.24 -13.86
N ASP A 325 -17.13 -13.99 -13.17
CA ASP A 325 -16.70 -15.22 -12.50
C ASP A 325 -16.42 -16.36 -13.49
N GLU A 326 -16.08 -17.55 -12.97
CA GLU A 326 -15.80 -18.74 -13.79
C GLU A 326 -16.98 -19.12 -14.70
N SER A 327 -18.21 -18.89 -14.26
CA SER A 327 -19.42 -19.19 -15.02
C SER A 327 -19.78 -18.10 -16.04
N GLY A 328 -18.95 -17.05 -16.17
CA GLY A 328 -19.23 -15.92 -17.06
C GLY A 328 -20.30 -14.96 -16.52
N ILE A 329 -20.72 -15.11 -15.27
CA ILE A 329 -21.72 -14.24 -14.64
C ILE A 329 -21.02 -12.98 -14.12
N THR A 330 -21.63 -11.82 -14.40
CA THR A 330 -21.17 -10.51 -13.94
C THR A 330 -22.16 -9.92 -12.95
N ALA A 331 -21.73 -8.89 -12.20
CA ALA A 331 -22.62 -8.14 -11.31
C ALA A 331 -23.78 -7.50 -12.09
N GLU A 332 -23.52 -7.03 -13.31
CA GLU A 332 -24.51 -6.40 -14.19
C GLU A 332 -25.62 -7.38 -14.59
N HIS A 333 -25.30 -8.66 -14.83
CA HIS A 333 -26.33 -9.67 -15.11
C HIS A 333 -27.33 -9.77 -13.97
N LEU A 334 -26.86 -9.84 -12.72
CA LEU A 334 -27.74 -9.93 -11.55
C LEU A 334 -28.47 -8.61 -11.26
N GLN A 335 -27.80 -7.46 -11.37
CA GLN A 335 -28.42 -6.17 -11.09
C GLN A 335 -29.51 -5.80 -12.08
N ASN A 336 -29.32 -6.11 -13.36
CA ASN A 336 -30.31 -5.83 -14.41
C ASN A 336 -31.49 -6.81 -14.39
N SER A 337 -31.32 -8.00 -13.82
CA SER A 337 -32.37 -9.03 -13.69
C SER A 337 -32.91 -9.19 -12.27
N LYS A 338 -32.56 -8.27 -11.35
CA LYS A 338 -32.77 -8.40 -9.90
C LYS A 338 -34.19 -8.82 -9.50
N SER A 339 -35.22 -8.25 -10.13
CA SER A 339 -36.62 -8.55 -9.82
C SER A 339 -37.00 -9.98 -10.16
N SER A 340 -36.39 -10.56 -11.18
CA SER A 340 -36.68 -11.92 -11.64
C SER A 340 -35.83 -12.96 -10.90
N VAL A 341 -34.59 -12.64 -10.57
CA VAL A 341 -33.67 -13.60 -9.93
C VAL A 341 -33.77 -13.64 -8.40
N SER A 342 -34.22 -12.55 -7.76
CA SER A 342 -34.27 -12.49 -6.29
C SER A 342 -35.16 -13.55 -5.64
N PRO A 343 -36.37 -13.87 -6.14
CA PRO A 343 -37.20 -14.92 -5.55
C PRO A 343 -36.50 -16.30 -5.57
N VAL A 344 -35.83 -16.62 -6.68
CA VAL A 344 -35.08 -17.88 -6.85
C VAL A 344 -33.87 -17.93 -5.91
N LEU A 345 -33.08 -16.85 -5.87
CA LEU A 345 -31.92 -16.76 -4.98
C LEU A 345 -32.33 -16.81 -3.51
N THR A 346 -33.46 -16.20 -3.14
CA THR A 346 -34.01 -16.25 -1.78
C THR A 346 -34.33 -17.68 -1.38
N SER A 347 -35.00 -18.45 -2.25
CA SER A 347 -35.25 -19.87 -1.99
C SER A 347 -33.95 -20.67 -1.83
N ILE A 348 -32.94 -20.42 -2.67
CA ILE A 348 -31.63 -21.07 -2.56
C ILE A 348 -30.96 -20.72 -1.22
N PHE A 349 -30.95 -19.44 -0.83
CA PHE A 349 -30.30 -19.00 0.41
C PHE A 349 -31.03 -19.53 1.64
N ASN A 350 -32.36 -19.58 1.63
CA ASN A 350 -33.13 -20.19 2.72
C ASN A 350 -32.91 -21.69 2.82
N ASN A 351 -32.71 -22.39 1.70
CA ASN A 351 -32.28 -23.78 1.72
C ASN A 351 -30.90 -23.97 2.36
N ILE A 352 -29.95 -23.04 2.13
CA ILE A 352 -28.64 -23.05 2.80
C ILE A 352 -28.82 -22.86 4.30
N ILE A 353 -29.67 -21.93 4.73
CA ILE A 353 -29.97 -21.68 6.14
C ILE A 353 -30.57 -22.92 6.81
N MET A 354 -31.63 -23.48 6.22
CA MET A 354 -32.35 -24.64 6.77
C MET A 354 -31.46 -25.89 6.86
N LYS A 355 -30.69 -26.18 5.80
CA LYS A 355 -29.86 -27.38 5.74
C LYS A 355 -28.49 -27.20 6.41
N ARG A 356 -28.09 -25.96 6.69
CA ARG A 356 -26.75 -25.60 7.19
C ARG A 356 -25.61 -26.08 6.26
N THR A 357 -25.90 -26.25 4.97
CA THR A 357 -24.98 -26.76 3.96
C THR A 357 -24.82 -25.76 2.82
N VAL A 358 -23.58 -25.52 2.40
CA VAL A 358 -23.25 -24.53 1.36
C VAL A 358 -22.90 -25.23 0.05
N PRO A 359 -23.40 -24.76 -1.11
CA PRO A 359 -23.04 -25.32 -2.40
C PRO A 359 -21.53 -25.32 -2.63
N VAL A 360 -20.99 -26.43 -3.15
CA VAL A 360 -19.56 -26.56 -3.47
C VAL A 360 -19.07 -25.45 -4.41
N SER A 361 -19.92 -24.97 -5.31
CA SER A 361 -19.59 -23.85 -6.20
C SER A 361 -19.20 -22.60 -5.42
N PHE A 362 -19.84 -22.29 -4.29
CA PHE A 362 -19.50 -21.13 -3.45
C PHE A 362 -18.17 -21.32 -2.71
N LYS A 363 -17.69 -22.56 -2.60
CA LYS A 363 -16.40 -22.91 -1.98
C LYS A 363 -15.24 -22.89 -2.96
N PHE A 364 -15.52 -22.67 -4.25
CA PHE A 364 -14.52 -22.59 -5.30
C PHE A 364 -14.19 -21.13 -5.65
N GLY A 365 -12.95 -20.87 -6.07
CA GLY A 365 -12.52 -19.54 -6.50
C GLY A 365 -11.44 -19.55 -7.58
N ILE A 366 -11.40 -18.49 -8.39
CA ILE A 366 -10.30 -18.26 -9.33
C ILE A 366 -9.27 -17.34 -8.67
N PHE A 367 -8.08 -17.87 -8.45
CA PHE A 367 -6.96 -17.16 -7.85
C PHE A 367 -6.21 -16.36 -8.92
N THR A 368 -6.47 -15.04 -8.96
CA THR A 368 -5.87 -14.12 -9.93
C THR A 368 -4.67 -13.41 -9.32
N LEU A 369 -3.53 -13.48 -10.01
CA LEU A 369 -2.26 -12.96 -9.50
C LEU A 369 -2.03 -11.49 -9.88
N VAL A 370 -1.73 -10.66 -8.88
CA VAL A 370 -1.45 -9.23 -9.07
C VAL A 370 -0.06 -8.90 -8.51
N LEU A 371 0.84 -8.43 -9.37
CA LEU A 371 2.18 -8.04 -8.97
C LEU A 371 2.16 -6.85 -7.99
N LYS A 372 2.87 -6.97 -6.86
CA LYS A 372 3.11 -5.87 -5.92
C LYS A 372 3.88 -4.75 -6.62
N LYS A 373 3.47 -3.50 -6.39
CA LYS A 373 4.08 -2.33 -7.05
C LYS A 373 5.59 -2.30 -6.83
N GLN A 374 6.35 -2.07 -7.90
CA GLN A 374 7.82 -1.92 -7.89
C GLN A 374 8.58 -3.15 -7.35
N LYS A 375 7.95 -4.33 -7.37
CA LYS A 375 8.62 -5.58 -7.05
C LYS A 375 9.03 -6.35 -8.31
N ASP A 376 9.95 -7.29 -8.13
CA ASP A 376 10.48 -8.12 -9.21
C ASP A 376 9.39 -9.10 -9.70
N PRO A 377 8.99 -9.05 -10.99
CA PRO A 377 7.98 -9.94 -11.57
C PRO A 377 8.44 -11.39 -11.73
N THR A 378 9.72 -11.70 -11.52
CA THR A 378 10.21 -13.07 -11.61
C THR A 378 10.02 -13.86 -10.31
N ILE A 379 9.69 -13.20 -9.20
CA ILE A 379 9.58 -13.83 -7.87
C ILE A 379 8.12 -14.08 -7.50
N MET A 380 7.75 -15.33 -7.19
CA MET A 380 6.37 -15.71 -6.85
C MET A 380 5.78 -14.94 -5.66
N SER A 381 6.55 -14.76 -4.58
CA SER A 381 6.11 -14.05 -3.36
C SER A 381 5.83 -12.54 -3.57
N ASN A 382 6.25 -11.99 -4.71
CA ASN A 382 5.92 -10.63 -5.11
C ASN A 382 4.53 -10.50 -5.72
N TYR A 383 3.82 -11.61 -5.96
CA TYR A 383 2.43 -11.60 -6.41
C TYR A 383 1.48 -11.68 -5.22
N ARG A 384 0.38 -10.92 -5.29
CA ARG A 384 -0.78 -11.06 -4.41
C ARG A 384 -1.83 -11.92 -5.09
N GLY A 385 -2.36 -12.84 -4.33
CA GLY A 385 -3.39 -13.76 -4.76
C GLY A 385 -4.79 -13.25 -4.51
N ILE A 386 -5.47 -12.71 -5.52
CA ILE A 386 -6.84 -12.23 -5.36
C ILE A 386 -7.81 -13.33 -5.79
N THR A 387 -8.62 -13.81 -4.87
CA THR A 387 -9.65 -14.82 -5.14
C THR A 387 -10.90 -14.15 -5.73
N VAL A 388 -11.23 -14.51 -6.96
CA VAL A 388 -12.50 -14.19 -7.59
C VAL A 388 -13.48 -15.30 -7.25
N THR A 389 -14.37 -15.05 -6.28
CA THR A 389 -15.46 -15.95 -5.93
C THR A 389 -16.66 -15.79 -6.89
N PRO A 390 -17.52 -16.82 -7.03
CA PRO A 390 -18.72 -16.77 -7.85
C PRO A 390 -19.63 -15.61 -7.46
N THR A 391 -20.24 -14.97 -8.46
CA THR A 391 -21.08 -13.79 -8.27
C THR A 391 -22.28 -14.08 -7.38
N ILE A 392 -22.92 -15.25 -7.53
CA ILE A 392 -24.02 -15.67 -6.66
C ILE A 392 -23.53 -15.91 -5.22
N GLY A 393 -22.35 -16.51 -5.06
CA GLY A 393 -21.72 -16.69 -3.74
C GLY A 393 -21.45 -15.36 -3.05
N LYS A 394 -20.97 -14.34 -3.79
CA LYS A 394 -20.81 -12.97 -3.24
C LYS A 394 -22.14 -12.35 -2.81
N THR A 395 -23.20 -12.56 -3.60
CA THR A 395 -24.56 -12.11 -3.22
C THR A 395 -25.01 -12.76 -1.92
N PHE A 396 -24.76 -14.07 -1.76
CA PHE A 396 -25.03 -14.77 -0.51
C PHE A 396 -24.22 -14.19 0.64
N GLU A 397 -22.91 -14.01 0.48
CA GLU A 397 -22.05 -13.41 1.51
C GLU A 397 -22.53 -12.01 1.91
N TYR A 398 -22.98 -11.17 0.98
CA TYR A 398 -23.55 -9.85 1.28
C TYR A 398 -24.85 -9.93 2.09
N ALA A 399 -25.76 -10.85 1.73
CA ALA A 399 -27.01 -11.05 2.46
C ALA A 399 -26.72 -11.62 3.86
N PHE A 400 -25.85 -12.63 3.92
CA PHE A 400 -25.42 -13.30 5.14
C PHE A 400 -24.76 -12.33 6.11
N MET A 401 -23.92 -11.41 5.63
CA MET A 401 -23.25 -10.41 6.45
C MET A 401 -24.21 -9.52 7.26
N GLU A 402 -25.40 -9.23 6.73
CA GLU A 402 -26.43 -8.46 7.45
C GLU A 402 -27.02 -9.25 8.62
N LYS A 403 -27.22 -10.56 8.46
CA LYS A 403 -27.67 -11.47 9.54
C LYS A 403 -26.57 -11.74 10.57
N PHE A 404 -25.32 -11.66 10.12
CA PHE A 404 -24.11 -11.96 10.89
C PHE A 404 -23.74 -10.83 11.87
N ASN A 405 -24.28 -9.60 11.71
CA ASN A 405 -24.19 -8.39 12.56
C ASN A 405 -23.01 -8.31 13.55
N LEU A 406 -21.79 -8.48 13.05
CA LEU A 406 -20.60 -8.42 13.88
C LEU A 406 -20.19 -7.00 14.19
N LYS A 407 -20.30 -6.65 15.46
CA LYS A 407 -19.78 -5.40 16.00
C LYS A 407 -18.34 -5.62 16.45
N SER A 408 -17.46 -4.73 16.02
CA SER A 408 -16.10 -4.69 16.56
C SER A 408 -16.17 -4.38 18.06
N LYS A 409 -15.46 -5.16 18.88
CA LYS A 409 -15.31 -4.88 20.33
C LYS A 409 -14.28 -3.78 20.61
N THR A 410 -13.53 -3.35 19.60
CA THR A 410 -12.53 -2.28 19.70
C THR A 410 -12.72 -1.23 18.61
N LEU A 411 -12.39 0.02 18.93
CA LEU A 411 -12.38 1.14 17.98
C LEU A 411 -11.01 1.32 17.32
N LEU A 412 -10.00 0.54 17.72
CA LEU A 412 -8.63 0.67 17.24
C LEU A 412 -8.39 0.04 15.88
N GLN A 413 -9.33 -0.73 15.35
CA GLN A 413 -9.28 -1.25 13.98
C GLN A 413 -9.95 -0.27 13.01
N PHE A 414 -9.15 0.60 12.41
CA PHE A 414 -9.56 1.61 11.44
C PHE A 414 -9.74 1.04 10.02
N GLY A 415 -9.16 -0.13 9.74
CA GLY A 415 -9.29 -0.82 8.47
C GLY A 415 -10.61 -1.57 8.38
N PHE A 416 -11.34 -1.39 7.28
CA PHE A 416 -12.60 -2.09 7.00
C PHE A 416 -13.68 -1.97 8.09
N THR A 417 -13.64 -0.87 8.86
CA THR A 417 -14.66 -0.52 9.85
C THR A 417 -15.48 0.65 9.35
N GLU A 418 -16.81 0.51 9.38
CA GLU A 418 -17.71 1.55 8.93
C GLU A 418 -17.52 2.83 9.76
N GLY A 419 -17.49 3.98 9.09
CA GLY A 419 -17.26 5.28 9.73
C GLY A 419 -15.79 5.59 10.08
N LEU A 420 -14.87 4.62 9.94
CA LEU A 420 -13.44 4.82 10.22
C LEU A 420 -12.61 4.86 8.93
N SER A 421 -11.42 5.46 9.01
CA SER A 421 -10.48 5.50 7.89
C SER A 421 -9.02 5.40 8.34
N PRO A 422 -8.10 4.93 7.46
CA PRO A 422 -6.67 4.88 7.77
C PRO A 422 -6.07 6.25 8.14
N ILE A 423 -6.67 7.33 7.65
CA ILE A 423 -6.27 8.70 7.97
C ILE A 423 -6.52 9.00 9.46
N MET A 424 -7.60 8.47 10.05
CA MET A 424 -7.92 8.64 11.46
C MET A 424 -6.90 7.91 12.34
N SER A 425 -6.43 6.72 11.94
CA SER A 425 -5.31 6.03 12.59
C SER A 425 -4.04 6.89 12.60
N SER A 426 -3.72 7.53 11.47
CA SER A 426 -2.56 8.42 11.36
C SER A 426 -2.71 9.67 12.23
N LEU A 427 -3.92 10.22 12.30
CA LEU A 427 -4.23 11.37 13.16
C LEU A 427 -4.07 11.01 14.63
N LEU A 428 -4.56 9.85 15.06
CA LEU A 428 -4.44 9.36 16.43
C LEU A 428 -2.98 9.24 16.87
N ILE A 429 -2.13 8.63 16.01
CA ILE A 429 -0.69 8.52 16.25
C ILE A 429 -0.05 9.92 16.36
N SER A 430 -0.44 10.85 15.49
CA SER A 430 0.08 12.22 15.51
C SER A 430 -0.30 12.97 16.78
N GLU A 431 -1.53 12.78 17.28
CA GLU A 431 -2.01 13.42 18.50
C GLU A 431 -1.34 12.83 19.73
N ALA A 432 -1.23 11.50 19.83
CA ALA A 432 -0.48 10.82 20.89
C ALA A 432 0.97 11.33 20.97
N ARG A 433 1.63 11.44 19.82
CA ARG A 433 2.98 12.02 19.74
C ARG A 433 3.03 13.46 20.22
N TYR A 434 2.03 14.27 19.89
CA TYR A 434 1.98 15.67 20.27
C TYR A 434 1.81 15.85 21.78
N GLU A 435 0.91 15.09 22.40
CA GLU A 435 0.65 15.15 23.85
C GLU A 435 1.83 14.60 24.68
N ILE A 436 2.42 13.46 24.33
CA ILE A 436 3.64 12.94 24.98
C ILE A 436 4.77 13.97 24.94
N LYS A 437 4.89 14.69 23.82
CA LYS A 437 5.94 15.70 23.66
C LYS A 437 5.70 16.95 24.52
N LYS A 438 4.47 17.21 24.98
CA LYS A 438 4.18 18.26 25.96
C LYS A 438 4.57 17.84 27.38
N SER A 439 4.43 16.56 27.73
CA SER A 439 4.75 16.03 29.06
C SER A 439 6.24 15.74 29.27
N THR A 440 7.11 16.04 28.28
CA THR A 440 8.56 15.71 28.30
C THR A 440 8.88 14.22 28.44
N GLU A 441 7.89 13.36 28.23
CA GLU A 441 8.05 11.92 28.23
C GLU A 441 8.62 11.43 26.89
N ASN A 442 9.20 10.23 26.92
CA ASN A 442 9.68 9.58 25.71
C ASN A 442 8.49 9.08 24.89
N PHE A 443 8.61 9.14 23.55
CA PHE A 443 7.62 8.58 22.63
C PHE A 443 8.24 7.39 21.91
N PHE A 444 7.73 6.19 22.16
CA PHE A 444 8.12 4.98 21.46
C PHE A 444 6.99 4.52 20.55
N ILE A 445 7.35 4.09 19.33
CA ILE A 445 6.41 3.52 18.37
C ILE A 445 7.05 2.31 17.68
N SER A 446 6.31 1.22 17.57
CA SER A 446 6.64 0.08 16.71
C SER A 446 5.57 -0.07 15.63
N ILE A 447 5.98 -0.22 14.37
CA ILE A 447 5.07 -0.43 13.23
C ILE A 447 5.31 -1.85 12.73
N LEU A 448 4.29 -2.68 12.82
CA LEU A 448 4.32 -4.10 12.51
C LEU A 448 3.64 -4.36 11.17
N ASP A 449 4.33 -5.10 10.31
CA ASP A 449 3.83 -5.58 9.02
C ASP A 449 3.66 -7.11 9.12
N VAL A 450 2.41 -7.57 9.17
CA VAL A 450 2.12 -9.01 9.30
C VAL A 450 2.29 -9.70 7.95
N GLN A 451 3.29 -10.58 7.86
CA GLN A 451 3.59 -11.28 6.63
C GLN A 451 2.41 -12.13 6.15
N SER A 452 1.88 -11.79 4.97
CA SER A 452 0.81 -12.58 4.32
C SER A 452 -0.41 -12.78 5.21
N ALA A 453 -0.78 -11.78 6.01
CA ALA A 453 -1.77 -11.88 7.08
C ALA A 453 -3.09 -12.58 6.67
N PHE A 454 -3.63 -12.25 5.49
CA PHE A 454 -4.85 -12.87 4.98
C PHE A 454 -4.66 -14.34 4.59
N ASP A 455 -3.48 -14.74 4.13
CA ASP A 455 -3.20 -16.11 3.64
C ASP A 455 -2.91 -17.10 4.79
N VAL A 456 -2.61 -16.62 6.00
CA VAL A 456 -2.13 -17.45 7.12
C VAL A 456 -3.15 -17.70 8.23
N VAL A 457 -4.32 -17.03 8.20
CA VAL A 457 -5.38 -17.17 9.21
C VAL A 457 -5.85 -18.62 9.37
N GLN A 458 -5.65 -19.23 10.53
CA GLN A 458 -6.13 -20.60 10.78
C GLN A 458 -7.66 -20.64 10.89
N HIS A 459 -8.31 -21.48 10.06
CA HIS A 459 -9.78 -21.57 10.04
C HIS A 459 -10.36 -22.03 11.37
N ILE A 460 -9.75 -23.03 12.01
CA ILE A 460 -10.22 -23.55 13.31
C ILE A 460 -10.20 -22.44 14.36
N ILE A 461 -9.10 -21.69 14.48
CA ILE A 461 -9.00 -20.58 15.44
C ILE A 461 -10.01 -19.48 15.09
N LEU A 462 -10.15 -19.14 13.81
CA LEU A 462 -11.12 -18.14 13.36
C LEU A 462 -12.57 -18.54 13.70
N MET A 463 -12.95 -19.79 13.51
CA MET A 463 -14.28 -20.28 13.87
C MET A 463 -14.50 -20.29 15.39
N ASP A 464 -13.45 -20.57 16.18
CA ASP A 464 -13.54 -20.48 17.63
C ASP A 464 -13.78 -19.04 18.10
N LYS A 465 -13.00 -18.09 17.59
CA LYS A 465 -13.15 -16.66 17.88
C LYS A 465 -14.51 -16.10 17.43
N ALA A 466 -15.13 -16.70 16.40
CA ALA A 466 -16.48 -16.33 15.98
C ALA A 466 -17.55 -16.71 17.02
N LEU A 467 -17.33 -17.77 17.81
CA LEU A 467 -18.25 -18.15 18.91
C LEU A 467 -18.33 -17.05 19.97
N ASP A 468 -17.22 -16.35 20.22
CA ASP A 468 -17.16 -15.24 21.19
C ASP A 468 -17.92 -13.97 20.76
N GLN A 469 -18.55 -13.99 19.59
CA GLN A 469 -19.29 -12.87 19.01
C GLN A 469 -20.80 -13.01 19.16
N ASN A 470 -21.28 -13.95 20.00
CA ASN A 470 -22.70 -14.27 20.19
C ASN A 470 -23.42 -14.57 18.87
N ILE A 471 -22.70 -15.23 17.95
CA ILE A 471 -23.23 -15.63 16.67
C ILE A 471 -24.34 -16.67 16.85
N HIS A 472 -25.43 -16.54 16.09
CA HIS A 472 -26.46 -17.56 16.08
C HIS A 472 -25.88 -18.90 15.59
N PRO A 473 -26.17 -20.03 16.25
CA PRO A 473 -25.48 -21.27 15.96
C PRO A 473 -25.59 -21.75 14.51
N THR A 474 -26.77 -21.58 13.88
CA THR A 474 -26.96 -21.86 12.45
C THR A 474 -26.00 -21.07 11.56
N TYR A 475 -25.79 -19.78 11.84
CA TYR A 475 -24.89 -18.95 11.04
C TYR A 475 -23.43 -19.35 11.27
N TRP A 476 -23.06 -19.74 12.50
CA TRP A 476 -21.74 -20.28 12.78
C TRP A 476 -21.45 -21.56 11.98
N LYS A 477 -22.44 -22.47 11.89
CA LYS A 477 -22.30 -23.70 11.10
C LYS A 477 -22.12 -23.41 9.61
N ILE A 478 -22.90 -22.47 9.07
CA ILE A 478 -22.80 -22.05 7.67
C ILE A 478 -21.46 -21.37 7.37
N LEU A 479 -20.96 -20.54 8.30
CA LEU A 479 -19.64 -19.93 8.18
C LEU A 479 -18.54 -20.99 8.16
N THR A 480 -18.62 -21.99 9.05
CA THR A 480 -17.69 -23.12 9.08
C THR A 480 -17.73 -23.88 7.75
N GLU A 481 -18.93 -24.18 7.26
CA GLU A 481 -19.16 -24.88 5.99
C GLU A 481 -18.68 -24.10 4.75
N LEU A 482 -18.73 -22.76 4.78
CA LEU A 482 -18.16 -21.88 3.74
C LEU A 482 -16.63 -22.01 3.65
N TYR A 483 -15.98 -22.28 4.78
CA TYR A 483 -14.53 -22.38 4.92
C TYR A 483 -14.01 -23.82 4.93
N GLU A 484 -14.89 -24.81 5.02
CA GLU A 484 -14.54 -26.22 4.90
C GLU A 484 -14.42 -26.65 3.43
N GLY A 485 -13.29 -27.27 3.07
CA GLY A 485 -13.08 -27.82 1.73
C GLY A 485 -12.94 -26.75 0.63
N ILE A 486 -12.45 -25.55 0.97
CA ILE A 486 -12.17 -24.50 -0.03
C ILE A 486 -11.15 -25.02 -1.03
N SER A 487 -11.40 -24.75 -2.31
CA SER A 487 -10.44 -25.00 -3.38
C SER A 487 -10.38 -23.81 -4.34
N SER A 488 -9.27 -23.71 -5.07
CA SER A 488 -9.09 -22.66 -6.07
C SER A 488 -8.21 -23.12 -7.22
N LYS A 489 -8.33 -22.43 -8.36
CA LYS A 489 -7.40 -22.56 -9.50
C LYS A 489 -6.65 -21.27 -9.71
N VAL A 490 -5.34 -21.35 -9.97
CA VAL A 490 -4.55 -20.18 -10.35
C VAL A 490 -4.85 -19.80 -11.80
N LYS A 491 -5.23 -18.54 -12.02
CA LYS A 491 -5.29 -17.93 -13.34
C LYS A 491 -3.97 -17.21 -13.63
N TRP A 492 -3.25 -17.71 -14.62
CA TRP A 492 -2.00 -17.10 -15.08
C TRP A 492 -1.90 -17.16 -16.60
N MET A 493 -1.67 -15.99 -17.19
CA MET A 493 -1.80 -15.74 -18.63
C MET A 493 -3.19 -16.20 -19.11
N ASP A 494 -3.24 -17.04 -20.14
CA ASP A 494 -4.47 -17.47 -20.80
C ASP A 494 -5.01 -18.81 -20.25
N GLY A 495 -4.41 -19.34 -19.18
CA GLY A 495 -4.73 -20.66 -18.65
C GLY A 495 -5.07 -20.68 -17.16
N LEU A 496 -5.63 -21.81 -16.74
CA LEU A 496 -5.90 -22.17 -15.35
C LEU A 496 -4.99 -23.32 -14.93
N SER A 497 -4.60 -23.36 -13.65
CA SER A 497 -3.96 -24.54 -13.06
C SER A 497 -4.98 -25.64 -12.76
N GLU A 498 -4.47 -26.80 -12.35
CA GLU A 498 -5.27 -27.76 -11.59
C GLU A 498 -5.77 -27.14 -10.27
N PRO A 499 -6.91 -27.61 -9.73
CA PRO A 499 -7.43 -27.10 -8.47
C PRO A 499 -6.55 -27.56 -7.30
N PHE A 500 -6.28 -26.65 -6.37
CA PHE A 500 -5.58 -26.92 -5.12
C PHE A 500 -6.48 -26.58 -3.93
N LYS A 501 -6.22 -27.20 -2.77
CA LYS A 501 -7.00 -26.96 -1.55
C LYS A 501 -6.40 -25.81 -0.75
N ILE A 502 -7.26 -24.99 -0.14
CA ILE A 502 -6.86 -23.90 0.75
C ILE A 502 -7.19 -24.33 2.19
N LYS A 503 -6.17 -24.61 2.99
CA LYS A 503 -6.34 -25.14 4.37
C LYS A 503 -6.29 -24.06 5.47
N ARG A 504 -5.77 -22.88 5.15
CA ARG A 504 -5.78 -21.69 6.00
C ARG A 504 -5.84 -20.44 5.13
N GLY A 505 -6.13 -19.31 5.76
CA GLY A 505 -6.28 -18.01 5.15
C GLY A 505 -7.73 -17.66 4.87
N VAL A 506 -8.02 -16.36 4.87
CA VAL A 506 -9.28 -15.79 4.39
C VAL A 506 -9.13 -15.38 2.92
N ARG A 507 -10.19 -15.55 2.13
CA ARG A 507 -10.13 -15.28 0.68
C ARG A 507 -9.88 -13.80 0.41
N GLN A 508 -8.70 -13.45 -0.09
CA GLN A 508 -8.43 -12.06 -0.47
C GLN A 508 -9.35 -11.64 -1.62
N GLY A 509 -10.30 -10.73 -1.36
CA GLY A 509 -11.36 -10.35 -2.30
C GLY A 509 -12.73 -10.99 -2.04
N GLY A 510 -12.84 -11.87 -1.03
CA GLY A 510 -14.12 -12.32 -0.47
C GLY A 510 -14.81 -11.19 0.30
N ILE A 511 -16.14 -11.25 0.39
CA ILE A 511 -16.95 -10.20 1.04
C ILE A 511 -16.82 -10.32 2.56
N LEU A 512 -16.86 -11.55 3.09
CA LEU A 512 -16.71 -11.81 4.53
C LEU A 512 -15.26 -11.69 5.02
N SER A 513 -14.28 -11.81 4.13
CA SER A 513 -12.89 -12.04 4.51
C SER A 513 -12.27 -10.89 5.33
N THR A 514 -12.60 -9.64 5.03
CA THR A 514 -12.14 -8.50 5.84
C THR A 514 -12.78 -8.48 7.22
N HIS A 515 -14.07 -8.82 7.32
CA HIS A 515 -14.79 -8.91 8.60
C HIS A 515 -14.23 -10.03 9.48
N LEU A 516 -13.97 -11.18 8.90
CA LEU A 516 -13.37 -12.32 9.59
C LEU A 516 -11.94 -12.01 10.05
N TYR A 517 -11.16 -11.31 9.24
CA TYR A 517 -9.83 -10.86 9.67
C TYR A 517 -9.91 -9.88 10.86
N LYS A 518 -10.91 -8.99 10.89
CA LYS A 518 -11.12 -8.12 12.07
C LYS A 518 -11.38 -8.94 13.33
N ILE A 519 -12.24 -9.97 13.27
CA ILE A 519 -12.50 -10.87 14.40
C ILE A 519 -11.21 -11.55 14.86
N PHE A 520 -10.39 -11.99 13.90
CA PHE A 520 -9.15 -12.70 14.19
C PHE A 520 -8.17 -11.86 15.01
N VAL A 521 -7.99 -10.57 14.66
CA VAL A 521 -7.07 -9.64 15.32
C VAL A 521 -7.70 -8.97 16.56
N GLN A 522 -9.02 -9.02 16.71
CA GLN A 522 -9.74 -8.29 17.76
C GLN A 522 -9.26 -8.64 19.17
N ASP A 523 -9.03 -9.91 19.46
CA ASP A 523 -8.69 -10.35 20.82
C ASP A 523 -7.34 -9.79 21.28
N LEU A 524 -6.38 -9.65 20.37
CA LEU A 524 -5.11 -8.96 20.64
C LEU A 524 -5.36 -7.51 21.07
N LEU A 525 -6.19 -6.78 20.33
CA LEU A 525 -6.46 -5.37 20.62
C LEU A 525 -7.23 -5.20 21.94
N VAL A 526 -8.19 -6.09 22.21
CA VAL A 526 -8.95 -6.11 23.46
C VAL A 526 -8.04 -6.46 24.65
N GLU A 527 -7.13 -7.43 24.51
CA GLU A 527 -6.19 -7.79 25.58
C GLU A 527 -5.25 -6.62 25.91
N LEU A 528 -4.72 -5.94 24.89
CA LEU A 528 -3.86 -4.77 25.10
C LEU A 528 -4.62 -3.62 25.79
N GLU A 529 -5.87 -3.37 25.38
CA GLU A 529 -6.74 -2.34 25.98
C GLU A 529 -7.11 -2.66 27.44
N GLN A 530 -7.54 -3.90 27.72
CA GLN A 530 -7.97 -4.33 29.06
C GLN A 530 -6.83 -4.36 30.09
N ASN A 531 -5.61 -4.68 29.65
CA ASN A 531 -4.44 -4.63 30.50
C ASN A 531 -3.80 -3.23 30.54
N SER A 532 -4.41 -2.25 29.88
CA SER A 532 -3.92 -0.88 29.76
C SER A 532 -2.48 -0.80 29.25
N LEU A 533 -2.07 -1.73 28.39
CA LEU A 533 -0.71 -1.82 27.85
C LEU A 533 -0.54 -0.86 26.69
N GLY A 534 0.32 0.13 26.86
CA GLY A 534 0.65 1.16 25.88
C GLY A 534 0.07 2.51 26.28
N TYR A 535 -0.20 3.34 25.28
CA TYR A 535 -0.51 4.75 25.55
C TYR A 535 -2.02 5.05 25.69
N HIS A 536 -2.35 5.98 26.59
CA HIS A 536 -3.68 6.56 26.77
C HIS A 536 -3.64 8.07 26.53
N LEU A 537 -4.63 8.57 25.79
CA LEU A 537 -4.87 10.00 25.59
C LEU A 537 -6.02 10.44 26.49
N GLY A 538 -5.70 10.90 27.70
CA GLY A 538 -6.70 11.05 28.75
C GLY A 538 -7.31 9.69 29.09
N ASP A 539 -8.63 9.56 29.01
CA ASP A 539 -9.34 8.31 29.29
C ASP A 539 -9.47 7.38 28.07
N ILE A 540 -8.91 7.77 26.91
CA ILE A 540 -9.04 7.02 25.66
C ILE A 540 -7.79 6.18 25.44
N TYR A 541 -7.95 4.86 25.34
CA TYR A 541 -6.86 3.97 24.96
C TYR A 541 -6.49 4.16 23.48
N VAL A 542 -5.21 4.41 23.21
CA VAL A 542 -4.66 4.65 21.87
C VAL A 542 -3.38 3.87 21.61
N GLY A 543 -3.13 2.81 22.39
CA GLY A 543 -1.88 2.07 22.37
C GLY A 543 -1.67 1.23 21.12
N ALA A 544 -2.73 0.76 20.46
CA ALA A 544 -2.64 -0.18 19.34
C ALA A 544 -3.45 0.21 18.08
N PRO A 545 -3.36 1.44 17.54
CA PRO A 545 -4.04 1.80 16.30
C PRO A 545 -3.65 0.87 15.15
N THR A 546 -4.66 0.25 14.55
CA THR A 546 -4.52 -0.81 13.56
C THR A 546 -5.30 -0.46 12.30
N CYS A 547 -4.74 -0.77 11.14
CA CYS A 547 -5.42 -0.66 9.86
C CYS A 547 -5.22 -1.94 9.06
N ALA A 548 -6.23 -2.83 9.12
CA ALA A 548 -6.13 -4.17 8.58
C ALA A 548 -4.94 -4.92 9.18
N ASP A 549 -3.96 -5.30 8.37
CA ASP A 549 -2.72 -5.99 8.72
C ASP A 549 -1.62 -5.08 9.27
N ASP A 550 -1.71 -3.75 9.07
CA ASP A 550 -0.76 -2.79 9.62
C ASP A 550 -1.12 -2.45 11.08
N ILE A 551 -0.25 -2.79 12.04
CA ILE A 551 -0.46 -2.51 13.47
C ILE A 551 0.61 -1.53 13.96
N ALA A 552 0.21 -0.46 14.65
CA ALA A 552 1.12 0.44 15.33
C ALA A 552 0.96 0.32 16.85
N PHE A 553 2.05 0.01 17.55
CA PHE A 553 2.11 0.05 19.01
C PHE A 553 2.74 1.35 19.49
N ILE A 554 2.09 2.02 20.42
CA ILE A 554 2.51 3.30 21.01
C ILE A 554 2.64 3.13 22.52
N SER A 555 3.76 3.56 23.07
CA SER A 555 3.98 3.64 24.50
C SER A 555 4.93 4.80 24.84
N ASN A 556 4.87 5.28 26.08
CA ASN A 556 5.84 6.20 26.65
C ASN A 556 6.98 5.47 27.42
N ASN A 557 6.95 4.14 27.46
CA ASN A 557 7.89 3.28 28.16
C ASN A 557 8.40 2.15 27.24
N GLU A 558 9.72 2.01 27.13
CA GLU A 558 10.36 0.97 26.32
C GLU A 558 10.00 -0.45 26.80
N TYR A 559 9.94 -0.68 28.11
CA TYR A 559 9.61 -2.00 28.68
C TYR A 559 8.17 -2.40 28.35
N GLU A 560 7.25 -1.43 28.40
CA GLU A 560 5.86 -1.67 28.05
C GLU A 560 5.71 -1.97 26.56
N LEU A 561 6.39 -1.22 25.68
CA LEU A 561 6.41 -1.52 24.25
C LEU A 561 6.92 -2.95 24.00
N GLN A 562 7.97 -3.39 24.71
CA GLN A 562 8.46 -4.76 24.61
C GLN A 562 7.43 -5.80 25.09
N ILE A 563 6.67 -5.50 26.16
CA ILE A 563 5.58 -6.38 26.61
C ILE A 563 4.50 -6.49 25.51
N MET A 564 4.11 -5.38 24.88
CA MET A 564 3.16 -5.40 23.76
C MET A 564 3.66 -6.27 22.60
N LEU A 565 4.96 -6.21 22.28
CA LEU A 565 5.60 -7.07 21.27
C LEU A 565 5.59 -8.55 21.67
N ASN A 566 5.80 -8.86 22.95
CA ASN A 566 5.71 -10.24 23.44
C ASN A 566 4.25 -10.76 23.43
N VAL A 567 3.28 -9.88 23.66
CA VAL A 567 1.85 -10.23 23.61
C VAL A 567 1.47 -10.63 22.19
N ILE A 568 1.82 -9.84 21.17
CA ILE A 568 1.48 -10.16 19.78
C ILE A 568 2.15 -11.43 19.26
N ASP A 569 3.36 -11.76 19.74
CA ASP A 569 4.06 -13.00 19.37
C ASP A 569 3.25 -14.26 19.73
N ARG A 570 2.39 -14.20 20.76
CA ARG A 570 1.46 -15.29 21.10
C ARG A 570 0.27 -15.43 20.13
N TYR A 571 0.00 -14.39 19.34
CA TYR A 571 -1.06 -14.36 18.32
C TYR A 571 -0.54 -14.52 16.89
N ALA A 572 0.79 -14.45 16.71
CA ALA A 572 1.49 -14.66 15.43
C ALA A 572 1.70 -16.15 15.16
#